data_AF-A0A5P2GAV2-F1
#
_entry.id   AF-A0A5P2GAV2-F1
#
_cell.length_a   1.000
_cell.length_b   1.000
_cell.length_c   1.000
_cell.angle_alpha   90.00
_cell.angle_beta   90.00
_cell.angle_gamma   90.00
#
_symmetry.space_group_name_H-M   'P 1'
#
loop_
_entity.id
_entity.type
_entity.pdbx_description
1 polymer ?
#
loop_
_entity_poly.entity_id
_entity_poly.type
_entity_poly.pdbx_seq_one_letter_code
_entity_poly.pdbx_strand_id
1 'polypeptide(L)'
;MTTEQLQEKLYEFIRPSYPDIKINVVDTVENVRQLYFTDDRFELLYPKQRYHYLTHLIPSDFYDQNLQSTEWFELAPNEKPDELDYHDQETIDEIKEPILSILKDKVGFVSLLDKKFISENAKCFGDFRHSKKILTDLKFSDQDQFDIFHVLMNEGAYCDCEILYNVFRDSEYTKQYWRDRQE
;
A
#
# COMPACT_ATOMS: atom_id res chain seq x y z
N MET A 1 -7.73 23.89 13.86
CA MET A 1 -7.10 23.03 14.89
C MET A 1 -5.61 23.37 14.96
N THR A 2 -5.03 23.50 16.17
CA THR A 2 -3.57 23.73 16.29
C THR A 2 -2.78 22.49 15.87
N THR A 3 -1.47 22.64 15.66
CA THR A 3 -0.59 21.52 15.31
C THR A 3 -0.56 20.46 16.42
N GLU A 4 -0.55 20.88 17.70
CA GLU A 4 -0.54 19.96 18.85
C GLU A 4 -1.84 19.16 18.95
N GLN A 5 -2.99 19.85 18.83
CA GLN A 5 -4.30 19.20 18.85
C GLN A 5 -4.46 18.18 17.73
N LEU A 6 -3.97 18.51 16.53
CA LEU A 6 -4.02 17.62 15.39
C LEU A 6 -3.12 16.39 15.62
N GLN A 7 -1.90 16.61 16.12
CA GLN A 7 -0.95 15.55 16.42
C GLN A 7 -1.52 14.56 17.47
N GLU A 8 -2.12 15.07 18.54
CA GLU A 8 -2.77 14.23 19.57
C GLU A 8 -3.89 13.38 18.98
N LYS A 9 -4.76 13.96 18.14
CA LYS A 9 -5.83 13.23 17.45
C LYS A 9 -5.29 12.15 16.52
N LEU A 10 -4.26 12.45 15.75
CA LEU A 10 -3.61 11.46 14.89
C LEU A 10 -3.01 10.31 15.72
N TYR A 11 -2.41 10.59 16.87
CA TYR A 11 -1.94 9.53 17.77
C TYR A 11 -3.08 8.66 18.30
N GLU A 12 -4.22 9.25 18.68
CA GLU A 12 -5.40 8.50 19.14
C GLU A 12 -5.88 7.49 18.08
N PHE A 13 -5.93 7.91 16.81
CA PHE A 13 -6.38 7.06 15.71
C PHE A 13 -5.36 5.99 15.31
N ILE A 14 -4.09 6.35 15.25
CA ILE A 14 -3.08 5.53 14.58
C ILE A 14 -2.37 4.57 15.56
N ARG A 15 -2.10 4.98 16.81
CA ARG A 15 -1.33 4.16 17.77
C ARG A 15 -1.89 2.77 18.06
N PRO A 16 -3.22 2.53 18.08
CA PRO A 16 -3.75 1.18 18.28
C PRO A 16 -3.20 0.17 17.28
N SER A 17 -2.98 0.59 16.03
CA SER A 17 -2.38 -0.23 14.98
C SER A 17 -0.88 0.01 14.85
N TYR A 18 -0.39 1.21 15.14
CA TYR A 18 1.02 1.56 15.12
C TYR A 18 1.58 2.09 16.45
N PRO A 19 1.89 1.23 17.43
CA PRO A 19 2.22 1.67 18.80
C PRO A 19 3.43 2.60 18.90
N ASP A 20 4.45 2.36 18.07
CA ASP A 20 5.74 3.05 18.12
C ASP A 20 5.87 4.20 17.09
N ILE A 21 4.79 4.52 16.37
CA ILE A 21 4.80 5.57 15.36
C ILE A 21 5.18 6.91 15.97
N LYS A 22 5.99 7.67 15.25
CA LYS A 22 6.29 9.08 15.53
C LYS A 22 5.51 9.93 14.54
N ILE A 23 4.74 10.87 15.07
CA ILE A 23 3.94 11.82 14.30
C ILE A 23 4.43 13.23 14.64
N ASN A 24 4.75 14.00 13.60
CA ASN A 24 5.14 15.41 13.72
C ASN A 24 4.30 16.25 12.76
N VAL A 25 3.72 17.34 13.26
CA VAL A 25 2.87 18.25 12.49
C VAL A 25 3.53 19.62 12.43
N VAL A 26 3.77 20.11 11.21
CA VAL A 26 4.47 21.38 10.97
C VAL A 26 3.65 22.26 10.03
N ASP A 27 3.46 23.52 10.41
CA ASP A 27 2.94 24.55 9.50
C ASP A 27 4.12 25.26 8.84
N THR A 28 4.19 25.25 7.50
CA THR A 28 5.27 25.89 6.75
C THR A 28 5.03 27.40 6.62
N VAL A 29 6.08 28.12 6.20
CA VAL A 29 5.99 29.56 5.90
C VAL A 29 5.01 29.89 4.76
N GLU A 30 4.68 28.90 3.93
CA GLU A 30 3.73 29.01 2.82
C GLU A 30 2.28 28.68 3.26
N ASN A 31 2.04 28.54 4.57
CA ASN A 31 0.77 28.10 5.16
C ASN A 31 0.31 26.72 4.68
N VAL A 32 1.25 25.87 4.28
CA VAL A 32 0.99 24.45 4.00
C VAL A 32 1.26 23.66 5.28
N ARG A 33 0.32 22.80 5.65
CA ARG A 33 0.48 21.91 6.80
C ARG A 33 1.07 20.58 6.35
N GLN A 34 2.17 20.19 6.97
CA GLN A 34 2.92 18.97 6.67
C GLN A 34 2.81 17.99 7.83
N LEU A 35 2.56 16.72 7.50
CA LEU A 35 2.41 15.62 8.44
C LEU A 35 3.50 14.59 8.17
N TYR A 36 4.33 14.34 9.18
CA TYR A 36 5.40 13.35 9.11
C TYR A 36 5.03 12.15 9.97
N PHE A 37 5.07 10.97 9.38
CA PHE A 37 4.81 9.70 10.03
C PHE A 37 6.07 8.83 9.90
N THR A 38 6.61 8.34 11.01
CA THR A 38 7.79 7.46 11.00
C THR A 38 7.58 6.24 11.87
N ASP A 39 7.77 5.05 11.29
CA ASP A 39 7.64 3.76 11.96
C ASP A 39 8.55 2.72 11.29
N ASP A 40 9.17 1.83 12.07
CA ASP A 40 10.10 0.81 11.56
C ASP A 40 9.42 -0.16 10.57
N ARG A 41 8.11 -0.39 10.69
CA ARG A 41 7.39 -1.28 9.75
C ARG A 41 7.29 -0.71 8.33
N PHE A 42 7.51 0.60 8.16
CA PHE A 42 7.45 1.22 6.84
C PHE A 42 8.57 0.75 5.91
N GLU A 43 9.68 0.21 6.44
CA GLU A 43 10.77 -0.38 5.63
C GLU A 43 10.30 -1.48 4.67
N LEU A 44 9.23 -2.20 5.02
CA LEU A 44 8.71 -3.32 4.20
C LEU A 44 7.67 -2.87 3.17
N LEU A 45 7.21 -1.63 3.25
CA LEU A 45 6.07 -1.10 2.53
C LEU A 45 6.50 -0.03 1.53
N TYR A 46 5.85 -0.01 0.37
CA TYR A 46 5.92 1.14 -0.55
C TYR A 46 5.22 2.35 0.06
N PRO A 47 5.66 3.58 -0.25
CA PRO A 47 5.03 4.80 0.29
C PRO A 47 3.51 4.84 0.11
N LYS A 48 3.01 4.46 -1.08
CA LYS A 48 1.57 4.38 -1.36
C LYS A 48 0.82 3.36 -0.48
N GLN A 49 1.46 2.27 -0.02
CA GLN A 49 0.88 1.35 0.97
C GLN A 49 0.81 2.00 2.36
N ARG A 50 1.85 2.73 2.76
CA ARG A 50 1.90 3.39 4.07
C ARG A 50 0.77 4.42 4.19
N TYR A 51 0.64 5.29 3.19
CA TYR A 51 -0.46 6.27 3.10
C TYR A 51 -1.84 5.56 3.14
N HIS A 52 -2.01 4.51 2.34
CA HIS A 52 -3.26 3.73 2.33
C HIS A 52 -3.58 3.17 3.72
N TYR A 53 -2.63 2.54 4.42
CA TYR A 53 -2.90 1.99 5.74
C TYR A 53 -3.18 3.05 6.80
N LEU A 54 -2.46 4.18 6.78
CA LEU A 54 -2.70 5.26 7.73
C LEU A 54 -4.08 5.90 7.55
N THR A 55 -4.47 6.18 6.30
CA THR A 55 -5.76 6.80 5.99
C THR A 55 -6.95 5.93 6.42
N HIS A 56 -6.83 4.60 6.34
CA HIS A 56 -7.88 3.68 6.79
C HIS A 56 -8.05 3.63 8.32
N LEU A 57 -7.10 4.14 9.10
CA LEU A 57 -7.21 4.23 10.55
C LEU A 57 -7.90 5.51 11.01
N ILE A 58 -8.08 6.48 10.11
CA ILE A 58 -8.58 7.81 10.45
C ILE A 58 -10.03 7.91 10.01
N PRO A 59 -10.95 8.40 10.88
CA PRO A 59 -12.32 8.65 10.49
C PRO A 59 -12.42 9.56 9.26
N SER A 60 -13.25 9.19 8.29
CA SER A 60 -13.32 9.90 7.00
C SER A 60 -13.77 11.35 7.15
N ASP A 61 -14.70 11.63 8.07
CA ASP A 61 -15.15 12.98 8.40
C ASP A 61 -14.03 13.84 9.00
N PHE A 62 -13.17 13.24 9.83
CA PHE A 62 -11.99 13.91 10.36
C PHE A 62 -10.98 14.23 9.26
N TYR A 63 -10.74 13.28 8.36
CA TYR A 63 -9.85 13.44 7.22
C TYR A 63 -10.30 14.60 6.32
N ASP A 64 -11.57 14.60 5.90
CA ASP A 64 -12.12 15.62 5.00
C ASP A 64 -12.04 17.03 5.61
N GLN A 65 -12.29 17.14 6.92
CA GLN A 65 -12.32 18.44 7.60
C GLN A 65 -10.93 19.00 7.95
N ASN A 66 -9.93 18.13 8.19
CA ASN A 66 -8.68 18.55 8.81
C ASN A 66 -7.41 18.15 8.04
N LEU A 67 -7.49 17.18 7.13
CA LEU A 67 -6.31 16.53 6.52
C LEU A 67 -6.29 16.62 4.98
N GLN A 68 -7.41 16.92 4.33
CA GLN A 68 -7.49 16.93 2.85
C GLN A 68 -6.49 17.89 2.19
N SER A 69 -6.16 19.01 2.86
CA SER A 69 -5.24 20.03 2.36
C SER A 69 -3.85 19.97 2.98
N THR A 70 -3.50 18.85 3.62
CA THR A 70 -2.16 18.66 4.22
C THR A 70 -1.28 17.84 3.30
N GLU A 71 0.02 18.07 3.36
CA GLU A 71 1.02 17.21 2.73
C GLU A 71 1.46 16.12 3.70
N TRP A 72 1.61 14.89 3.20
CA TRP A 72 1.94 13.72 3.99
C TRP A 72 3.31 13.17 3.62
N PHE A 73 4.06 12.73 4.62
CA PHE A 73 5.36 12.08 4.49
C PHE A 73 5.41 10.84 5.36
N GLU A 74 5.16 9.67 4.78
CA GLU A 74 5.25 8.36 5.44
C GLU A 74 6.64 7.76 5.27
N LEU A 75 7.50 8.02 6.24
CA LEU A 75 8.93 7.75 6.17
C LEU A 75 9.31 6.48 6.92
N ALA A 76 10.05 5.59 6.27
CA ALA A 76 10.83 4.57 6.96
C ALA A 76 11.93 5.24 7.81
N PRO A 77 12.52 4.53 8.79
CA PRO A 77 13.60 5.09 9.60
C PRO A 77 14.75 5.62 8.74
N ASN A 78 15.10 6.88 8.95
CA ASN A 78 16.17 7.61 8.22
C ASN A 78 15.88 7.95 6.75
N GLU A 79 14.70 7.62 6.23
CA GLU A 79 14.26 8.06 4.91
C GLU A 79 13.90 9.54 4.92
N LYS A 80 14.15 10.23 3.81
CA LYS A 80 13.82 11.65 3.63
C LYS A 80 12.63 11.86 2.70
N PRO A 81 11.90 12.98 2.83
CA PRO A 81 10.80 13.32 1.93
C PRO A 81 11.13 13.25 0.42
N ASP A 82 12.34 13.66 0.03
CA ASP A 82 12.80 13.68 -1.36
C ASP A 82 13.18 12.29 -1.91
N GLU A 83 13.23 11.28 -1.04
CA GLU A 83 13.49 9.88 -1.41
C GLU A 83 12.19 9.09 -1.65
N LEU A 84 11.02 9.67 -1.32
CA LEU A 84 9.72 9.05 -1.58
C LEU A 84 9.44 9.03 -3.08
N ASP A 85 9.46 7.84 -3.66
CA ASP A 85 9.24 7.62 -5.08
C ASP A 85 7.84 7.07 -5.37
N TYR A 86 7.25 7.58 -6.44
CA TYR A 86 5.91 7.25 -6.92
C TYR A 86 5.87 7.37 -8.44
N HIS A 87 5.15 6.47 -9.10
CA HIS A 87 4.68 6.76 -10.44
C HIS A 87 3.53 7.77 -10.41
N ASP A 88 3.59 8.75 -11.30
CA ASP A 88 2.44 9.59 -11.62
C ASP A 88 1.36 8.80 -12.37
N GLN A 89 0.17 9.39 -12.47
CA GLN A 89 -0.97 8.73 -13.11
C GLN A 89 -0.74 8.47 -14.59
N GLU A 90 -0.04 9.37 -15.29
CA GLU A 90 0.25 9.24 -16.73
C GLU A 90 1.12 8.00 -16.99
N THR A 91 2.19 7.84 -16.22
CA THR A 91 3.07 6.67 -16.29
C THR A 91 2.30 5.39 -15.99
N ILE A 92 1.47 5.38 -14.93
CA ILE A 92 0.65 4.22 -14.58
C ILE A 92 -0.29 3.85 -15.74
N ASP A 93 -0.97 4.83 -16.33
CA ASP A 93 -1.92 4.61 -17.42
C ASP A 93 -1.23 4.02 -18.66
N GLU A 94 0.02 4.41 -18.94
CA GLU A 94 0.82 3.88 -20.06
C GLU A 94 1.23 2.41 -19.84
N ILE A 95 1.66 2.04 -18.64
CA ILE A 95 2.26 0.72 -18.36
C ILE A 95 1.25 -0.32 -17.86
N LYS A 96 0.07 0.11 -17.40
CA LYS A 96 -0.93 -0.75 -16.74
C LYS A 96 -1.33 -1.96 -17.58
N GLU A 97 -1.87 -1.75 -18.78
CA GLU A 97 -2.39 -2.86 -19.60
C GLU A 97 -1.29 -3.86 -20.01
N PRO A 98 -0.10 -3.42 -20.46
CA PRO A 98 1.03 -4.33 -20.67
C PRO A 98 1.39 -5.18 -19.44
N ILE A 99 1.49 -4.56 -18.26
CA ILE A 99 1.84 -5.25 -17.01
C ILE A 99 0.78 -6.28 -16.64
N LEU A 100 -0.50 -5.89 -16.61
CA LEU A 100 -1.58 -6.79 -16.23
C LEU A 100 -1.67 -8.00 -17.17
N SER A 101 -1.51 -7.79 -18.48
CA SER A 101 -1.48 -8.90 -19.45
C SER A 101 -0.29 -9.84 -19.24
N ILE A 102 0.91 -9.31 -18.97
CA ILE A 102 2.10 -10.14 -18.71
C ILE A 102 1.88 -11.02 -17.47
N LEU A 103 1.42 -10.42 -16.36
CA LEU A 103 1.20 -11.11 -15.10
C LEU A 103 0.12 -12.20 -15.22
N LYS A 104 -0.99 -11.89 -15.91
CA LYS A 104 -2.11 -12.80 -16.09
C LYS A 104 -1.77 -13.97 -17.01
N ASP A 105 -1.21 -13.67 -18.18
CA ASP A 105 -1.24 -14.62 -19.30
C ASP A 105 0.14 -15.20 -19.66
N LYS A 106 1.24 -14.51 -19.31
CA LYS A 106 2.56 -14.83 -19.88
C LYS A 106 3.55 -15.47 -18.91
N VAL A 107 3.52 -15.07 -17.64
CA VAL A 107 4.56 -15.48 -16.66
C VAL A 107 4.03 -16.40 -15.56
N GLY A 108 2.73 -16.70 -15.56
CA GLY A 108 2.11 -17.59 -14.58
C GLY A 108 2.08 -17.05 -13.14
N PHE A 109 2.30 -15.74 -12.97
CA PHE A 109 2.36 -15.08 -11.66
C PHE A 109 1.08 -15.33 -10.85
N VAL A 110 -0.09 -15.12 -11.46
CA VAL A 110 -1.39 -15.30 -10.78
C VAL A 110 -1.53 -16.73 -10.25
N SER A 111 -1.22 -17.74 -11.07
CA SER A 111 -1.31 -19.16 -10.65
C SER A 111 -0.35 -19.50 -9.52
N LEU A 112 0.86 -18.92 -9.53
CA LEU A 112 1.84 -19.13 -8.45
C LEU A 112 1.38 -18.48 -7.15
N LEU A 113 0.82 -17.28 -7.21
CA LEU A 113 0.30 -16.58 -6.04
C LEU A 113 -0.96 -17.28 -5.50
N ASP A 114 -1.87 -17.71 -6.37
CA ASP A 114 -3.07 -18.47 -6.01
C ASP A 114 -2.72 -19.78 -5.29
N LYS A 115 -1.73 -20.51 -5.81
CA LYS A 115 -1.18 -21.71 -5.18
C LYS A 115 -0.65 -21.45 -3.77
N LYS A 116 -0.01 -20.30 -3.51
CA LYS A 116 0.48 -19.96 -2.16
C LYS A 116 -0.66 -19.93 -1.15
N PHE A 117 -1.79 -19.35 -1.51
CA PHE A 117 -2.91 -19.23 -0.60
C PHE A 117 -3.76 -20.50 -0.52
N ILE A 118 -4.06 -21.15 -1.65
CA ILE A 118 -4.93 -22.34 -1.70
C ILE A 118 -4.20 -23.61 -1.23
N SER A 119 -3.05 -23.92 -1.82
CA SER A 119 -2.38 -25.20 -1.61
C SER A 119 -1.43 -25.15 -0.41
N GLU A 120 -0.75 -24.02 -0.24
CA GLU A 120 0.28 -23.88 0.80
C GLU A 120 -0.26 -23.19 2.07
N ASN A 121 -1.54 -22.78 2.08
CA ASN A 121 -2.20 -22.09 3.19
C ASN A 121 -1.36 -20.91 3.73
N ALA A 122 -0.73 -20.16 2.81
CA ALA A 122 0.06 -19.00 3.17
C ALA A 122 -0.81 -17.94 3.86
N LYS A 123 -0.23 -17.26 4.86
CA LYS A 123 -0.86 -16.09 5.46
C LYS A 123 -0.51 -14.84 4.65
N CYS A 124 -1.48 -13.93 4.52
CA CYS A 124 -1.20 -12.57 4.08
C CYS A 124 -0.71 -11.74 5.29
N PHE A 125 0.27 -10.88 5.06
CA PHE A 125 0.92 -10.09 6.11
C PHE A 125 0.66 -8.58 5.96
N GLY A 126 -0.22 -8.16 5.05
CA GLY A 126 -0.41 -6.75 4.75
C GLY A 126 0.77 -6.14 3.98
N ASP A 127 1.48 -6.95 3.20
CA ASP A 127 2.54 -6.51 2.30
C ASP A 127 2.61 -7.41 1.05
N PHE A 128 3.62 -7.21 0.22
CA PHE A 128 3.84 -7.95 -1.03
C PHE A 128 4.92 -9.03 -0.92
N ARG A 129 5.23 -9.55 0.27
CA ARG A 129 6.40 -10.44 0.44
C ARG A 129 6.35 -11.71 -0.42
N HIS A 130 5.17 -12.30 -0.63
CA HIS A 130 5.04 -13.49 -1.48
C HIS A 130 5.17 -13.10 -2.94
N SER A 131 4.52 -12.02 -3.37
CA SER A 131 4.61 -11.51 -4.74
C SER A 131 6.03 -11.09 -5.10
N LYS A 132 6.75 -10.37 -4.23
CA LYS A 132 8.17 -9.99 -4.42
C LYS A 132 9.03 -11.21 -4.69
N LYS A 133 8.85 -12.27 -3.89
CA LYS A 133 9.56 -13.53 -4.08
C LYS A 133 9.23 -14.19 -5.42
N ILE A 134 7.95 -14.29 -5.77
CA ILE A 134 7.51 -14.89 -7.05
C ILE A 134 8.08 -14.09 -8.24
N LEU A 135 8.00 -12.76 -8.22
CA LEU A 135 8.52 -11.91 -9.29
C LEU A 135 10.04 -12.03 -9.43
N THR A 136 10.77 -12.10 -8.30
CA THR A 136 12.21 -12.35 -8.29
C THR A 136 12.55 -13.72 -8.91
N ASP A 137 11.79 -14.77 -8.56
CA ASP A 137 11.95 -16.11 -9.13
C ASP A 137 11.67 -16.13 -10.64
N LEU A 138 10.71 -15.31 -11.10
CA LEU A 138 10.35 -15.06 -12.50
C LEU A 138 11.32 -14.11 -13.23
N LYS A 139 12.41 -13.67 -12.59
CA LYS A 139 13.48 -12.82 -13.16
C LYS A 139 13.08 -11.38 -13.49
N PHE A 140 12.05 -10.85 -12.83
CA PHE A 140 11.78 -9.42 -12.85
C PHE A 140 12.80 -8.66 -12.01
N SER A 141 13.29 -7.55 -12.54
CA SER A 141 14.22 -6.65 -11.84
C SER A 141 13.51 -5.87 -10.72
N ASP A 142 14.27 -5.17 -9.89
CA ASP A 142 13.70 -4.31 -8.84
C ASP A 142 12.88 -3.17 -9.46
N GLN A 143 13.30 -2.62 -10.61
CA GLN A 143 12.53 -1.63 -11.34
C GLN A 143 11.23 -2.22 -11.89
N ASP A 144 11.27 -3.41 -12.50
CA ASP A 144 10.03 -4.03 -12.99
C ASP A 144 9.06 -4.30 -11.83
N GLN A 145 9.58 -4.74 -10.68
CA GLN A 145 8.78 -4.94 -9.48
C GLN A 145 8.17 -3.62 -8.98
N PHE A 146 8.94 -2.53 -8.99
CA PHE A 146 8.45 -1.20 -8.65
C PHE A 146 7.27 -0.79 -9.54
N ASP A 147 7.41 -0.90 -10.86
CA ASP A 147 6.37 -0.61 -11.85
C ASP A 147 5.13 -1.49 -11.63
N ILE A 148 5.33 -2.80 -11.45
CA ILE A 148 4.26 -3.78 -11.21
C ILE A 148 3.47 -3.43 -9.95
N PHE A 149 4.12 -3.18 -8.82
CA PHE A 149 3.40 -2.92 -7.57
C PHE A 149 2.65 -1.59 -7.59
N HIS A 150 3.15 -0.57 -8.29
CA HIS A 150 2.43 0.68 -8.47
C HIS A 150 1.17 0.52 -9.31
N VAL A 151 1.22 -0.27 -10.39
CA VAL A 151 0.03 -0.64 -11.16
C VAL A 151 -0.97 -1.41 -10.28
N LEU A 152 -0.51 -2.41 -9.54
CA LEU A 152 -1.37 -3.20 -8.66
C LEU A 152 -2.04 -2.35 -7.57
N MET A 153 -1.30 -1.43 -6.93
CA MET A 153 -1.85 -0.49 -5.97
C MET A 153 -2.83 0.50 -6.61
N ASN A 154 -2.64 0.87 -7.87
CA ASN A 154 -3.61 1.67 -8.62
C ASN A 154 -4.93 0.92 -8.86
N GLU A 155 -4.85 -0.40 -9.05
CA GLU A 155 -6.01 -1.28 -9.15
C GLU A 155 -6.59 -1.70 -7.78
N GLY A 156 -6.12 -1.07 -6.70
CA GLY A 156 -6.62 -1.27 -5.34
C GLY A 156 -6.05 -2.49 -4.62
N ALA A 157 -4.93 -3.05 -5.06
CA ALA A 157 -4.22 -4.10 -4.33
C ALA A 157 -3.03 -3.55 -3.56
N TYR A 158 -3.13 -3.54 -2.23
CA TYR A 158 -2.09 -3.06 -1.33
C TYR A 158 -1.38 -4.19 -0.59
N CYS A 159 -1.79 -5.44 -0.75
CA CYS A 159 -1.08 -6.62 -0.26
C CYS A 159 -1.32 -7.86 -1.12
N ASP A 160 -0.59 -8.95 -0.84
CA ASP A 160 -0.61 -10.18 -1.63
C ASP A 160 -2.02 -10.77 -1.85
N CYS A 161 -2.92 -10.73 -0.85
CA CYS A 161 -4.26 -11.28 -1.01
C CYS A 161 -5.17 -10.36 -1.86
N GLU A 162 -5.00 -9.04 -1.75
CA GLU A 162 -5.78 -8.08 -2.52
C GLU A 162 -5.44 -8.10 -4.01
N ILE A 163 -4.22 -8.53 -4.39
CA ILE A 163 -3.89 -8.79 -5.79
C ILE A 163 -4.88 -9.79 -6.40
N LEU A 164 -5.26 -10.83 -5.65
CA LEU A 164 -6.21 -11.85 -6.10
C LEU A 164 -7.66 -11.35 -5.97
N TYR A 165 -8.02 -10.68 -4.87
CA TYR A 165 -9.40 -10.25 -4.62
C TYR A 165 -9.85 -9.04 -5.46
N ASN A 166 -8.95 -8.09 -5.70
CA ASN A 166 -9.29 -6.80 -6.30
C ASN A 166 -8.92 -6.76 -7.79
N VAL A 167 -7.78 -7.34 -8.17
CA VAL A 167 -7.25 -7.27 -9.55
C VAL A 167 -7.56 -8.54 -10.34
N PHE A 168 -7.08 -9.70 -9.90
CA PHE A 168 -7.23 -10.98 -10.61
C PHE A 168 -8.37 -11.83 -10.05
N ARG A 169 -9.59 -11.30 -10.10
CA ARG A 169 -10.79 -11.82 -9.41
C ARG A 169 -11.24 -13.23 -9.82
N ASP A 170 -10.72 -13.75 -10.94
CA ASP A 170 -11.03 -15.09 -11.43
C ASP A 170 -10.23 -16.22 -10.73
N SER A 171 -9.34 -15.89 -9.78
CA SER A 171 -8.53 -16.86 -9.03
C SER A 171 -9.35 -17.82 -8.17
N GLU A 172 -8.81 -19.00 -7.87
CA GLU A 172 -9.47 -19.97 -7.01
C GLU A 172 -9.60 -19.47 -5.57
N TYR A 173 -8.58 -18.76 -5.07
CA TYR A 173 -8.60 -18.12 -3.76
C TYR A 173 -9.74 -17.12 -3.61
N THR A 174 -9.96 -16.28 -4.62
CA THR A 174 -11.08 -15.33 -4.61
C THR A 174 -12.42 -16.05 -4.59
N LYS A 175 -12.58 -17.12 -5.39
CA LYS A 175 -13.81 -17.94 -5.39
C LYS A 175 -14.05 -18.66 -4.07
N GLN A 176 -13.01 -19.06 -3.35
CA GLN A 176 -13.14 -19.67 -2.03
C GLN A 176 -13.53 -18.61 -0.98
N TYR A 177 -12.80 -17.49 -0.92
CA TYR A 177 -13.05 -16.41 0.04
C TYR A 177 -14.49 -15.87 -0.01
N TRP A 178 -15.04 -15.64 -1.21
CA TRP A 178 -16.41 -15.12 -1.33
C TRP A 178 -17.47 -16.17 -1.01
N ARG A 179 -17.18 -17.46 -1.19
CA ARG A 179 -18.08 -18.54 -0.79
C ARG A 179 -18.20 -18.62 0.73
N ASP A 180 -17.06 -18.57 1.42
CA ASP A 180 -16.98 -18.67 2.88
C ASP A 180 -17.62 -17.47 3.61
N ARG A 181 -17.90 -16.36 2.91
CA ARG A 181 -18.57 -15.16 3.46
C ARG A 181 -20.05 -15.04 3.10
N GLN A 182 -20.58 -15.93 2.27
CA GLN A 182 -22.01 -16.03 1.99
C GLN A 182 -22.73 -17.01 2.93
N GLU A 183 -21.98 -17.67 3.81
CA GLU A 183 -22.46 -18.47 4.94
C GLU A 183 -22.34 -17.70 6.26
#